data_AF-A0A7Y4U5L9-F1
#
_entry.id   AF-A0A7Y4U5L9-F1
#
_cell.length_a   1.000
_cell.length_b   1.000
_cell.length_c   1.000
_cell.angle_alpha   90.00
_cell.angle_beta   90.00
_cell.angle_gamma   90.00
#
_symmetry.space_group_name_H-M   'P 1'
#
loop_
_entity.id
_entity.type
_entity.pdbx_description
1 polymer ?
#
loop_
_entity_poly.entity_id
_entity_poly.type
_entity_poly.pdbx_seq_one_letter_code
_entity_poly.pdbx_strand_id
1 'polypeptide(L)'
;MKMKRIISILSLTALLGGCAAPMSQREKSTLAGGALGAGAGALIGSAVGRPGRGALIGGGLGALGGAVVGDQMEGQSQRSDAHARELEEQEREIARQRRELDDLQRRRSDSYDDDRYDRRRDDRY
;
A
#
# COMPACT_ATOMS: atom_id res chain seq x y z
N MET A 1 -27.34 3.54 27.88
CA MET A 1 -27.52 3.70 26.41
C MET A 1 -26.89 4.96 25.82
N LYS A 2 -26.60 6.02 26.60
CA LYS A 2 -25.97 7.26 26.10
C LYS A 2 -24.51 7.09 25.63
N MET A 3 -23.71 6.26 26.32
CA MET A 3 -22.31 5.97 25.91
C MET A 3 -22.18 5.23 24.58
N LYS A 4 -23.09 4.29 24.26
CA LYS A 4 -23.08 3.59 22.96
C LYS A 4 -23.36 4.55 21.78
N ARG A 5 -24.18 5.59 22.01
CA ARG A 5 -24.43 6.64 21.02
C ARG A 5 -23.19 7.54 20.82
N ILE A 6 -22.50 7.89 21.90
CA ILE A 6 -21.26 8.70 21.83
C ILE A 6 -20.16 7.94 21.08
N ILE A 7 -19.98 6.65 21.33
CA ILE A 7 -19.00 5.82 20.62
C ILE A 7 -19.37 5.71 19.14
N SER A 8 -20.64 5.47 18.80
CA SER A 8 -21.10 5.39 17.41
C SER A 8 -20.90 6.71 16.65
N ILE A 9 -21.19 7.85 17.30
CA ILE A 9 -21.00 9.19 16.72
C ILE A 9 -19.50 9.49 16.54
N LEU A 10 -18.65 9.12 17.51
CA LEU A 10 -17.20 9.33 17.45
C LEU A 10 -16.55 8.48 16.34
N SER A 11 -17.01 7.24 16.16
CA SER A 11 -16.57 6.39 15.05
C SER A 11 -16.97 7.01 13.71
N LEU A 12 -18.21 7.48 13.60
CA LEU A 12 -18.73 8.07 12.37
C LEU A 12 -17.96 9.36 11.99
N THR A 13 -17.69 10.25 12.94
CA THR A 13 -16.91 11.47 12.67
C THR A 13 -15.45 11.20 12.33
N ALA A 14 -14.83 10.17 12.90
CA ALA A 14 -13.48 9.74 12.54
C ALA A 14 -13.39 9.23 11.08
N LEU A 15 -14.42 8.53 10.61
CA LEU A 15 -14.51 8.10 9.21
C LEU A 15 -14.74 9.28 8.25
N LEU A 16 -15.54 10.28 8.64
CA LEU A 16 -15.78 11.45 7.80
C LEU A 16 -14.57 12.40 7.72
N GLY A 17 -13.78 12.51 8.80
CA GLY A 17 -12.56 13.33 8.82
C GLY A 17 -11.38 12.75 8.01
N GLY A 18 -11.38 11.44 7.76
CA GLY A 18 -10.35 10.76 6.97
C GLY A 18 -10.50 10.89 5.45
N CYS A 19 -11.65 11.33 4.94
CA CYS A 19 -11.94 11.33 3.50
C CYS A 19 -11.73 12.68 2.78
N ALA A 20 -11.43 13.78 3.48
CA ALA A 20 -11.61 15.13 2.91
C ALA A 20 -10.39 16.07 2.95
N ALA A 21 -9.22 15.65 3.45
CA ALA A 21 -8.07 16.55 3.56
C ALA A 21 -6.92 16.16 2.62
N PRO A 22 -6.40 17.08 1.77
CA PRO A 22 -5.08 16.94 1.19
C PRO A 22 -4.05 17.18 2.31
N MET A 23 -3.90 16.21 3.22
CA MET A 23 -2.93 16.25 4.31
C MET A 23 -1.52 16.00 3.77
N SER A 24 -0.53 16.75 4.27
CA SER A 24 0.88 16.49 3.96
C SER A 24 1.31 15.09 4.44
N GLN A 25 2.43 14.57 3.92
CA GLN A 25 2.98 13.26 4.31
C GLN A 25 3.11 13.14 5.84
N ARG A 26 3.55 14.23 6.47
CA ARG A 26 3.74 14.36 7.92
C ARG A 26 2.43 14.36 8.71
N GLU A 27 1.42 15.03 8.20
CA GLU A 27 0.09 15.03 8.81
C GLU A 27 -0.54 13.63 8.72
N LYS A 28 -0.39 12.96 7.57
CA LYS A 28 -0.86 11.60 7.36
C LYS A 28 -0.18 10.59 8.28
N SER A 29 1.14 10.68 8.47
CA SER A 29 1.87 9.77 9.36
C SER A 29 1.58 10.02 10.84
N THR A 30 1.45 11.29 11.24
CA THR A 30 1.09 11.70 12.60
C THR A 30 -0.33 11.25 12.94
N LEU A 31 -1.27 11.48 12.03
CA LEU A 31 -2.66 11.09 12.20
C LEU A 31 -2.81 9.56 12.18
N ALA A 32 -2.14 8.85 11.27
CA ALA A 32 -2.17 7.39 11.22
C ALA A 32 -1.55 6.76 12.48
N GLY A 33 -0.38 7.25 12.91
CA GLY A 33 0.29 6.80 14.12
C GLY A 33 -0.53 7.10 15.38
N GLY A 34 -1.11 8.30 15.46
CA GLY A 34 -1.99 8.70 16.55
C GLY A 34 -3.29 7.91 16.59
N ALA A 35 -3.94 7.66 15.46
CA ALA A 35 -5.17 6.88 15.38
C ALA A 35 -4.94 5.40 15.71
N LEU A 36 -3.89 4.80 15.16
CA LEU A 36 -3.50 3.41 15.46
C LEU A 36 -3.09 3.25 16.92
N GLY A 37 -2.27 4.17 17.43
CA GLY A 37 -1.84 4.20 18.83
C GLY A 37 -3.01 4.42 19.80
N ALA A 38 -3.94 5.32 19.47
CA ALA A 38 -5.14 5.56 20.27
C ALA A 38 -6.08 4.36 20.23
N GLY A 39 -6.25 3.72 19.08
CA GLY A 39 -7.06 2.51 18.95
C GLY A 39 -6.50 1.34 19.75
N ALA A 40 -5.20 1.04 19.58
CA ALA A 40 -4.51 0.00 20.34
C ALA A 40 -4.50 0.30 21.85
N GLY A 41 -4.23 1.55 22.22
CA GLY A 41 -4.26 2.02 23.59
C GLY A 41 -5.65 1.96 24.21
N ALA A 42 -6.71 2.23 23.44
CA ALA A 42 -8.09 2.11 23.90
C ALA A 42 -8.46 0.64 24.17
N LEU A 43 -8.03 -0.28 23.32
CA LEU A 43 -8.24 -1.73 23.49
C LEU A 43 -7.54 -2.23 24.76
N ILE A 44 -6.25 -1.95 24.93
CA ILE A 44 -5.51 -2.34 26.13
C ILE A 44 -6.09 -1.63 27.37
N GLY A 45 -6.39 -0.33 27.26
CA GLY A 45 -7.02 0.44 28.33
C GLY A 45 -8.38 -0.11 28.74
N SER A 46 -9.17 -0.63 27.79
CA SER A 46 -10.46 -1.27 28.06
C SER A 46 -10.32 -2.55 28.89
N ALA A 47 -9.24 -3.32 28.69
CA ALA A 47 -8.95 -4.53 29.46
C ALA A 47 -8.67 -4.21 30.94
N VAL A 48 -8.11 -3.04 31.24
CA VAL A 48 -7.84 -2.54 32.60
C VAL A 48 -8.92 -1.57 33.11
N GLY A 49 -10.07 -1.47 32.42
CA GLY A 49 -11.21 -0.64 32.83
C GLY A 49 -11.02 0.87 32.65
N ARG A 50 -9.97 1.30 31.94
CA ARG A 50 -9.62 2.71 31.68
C ARG A 50 -9.36 2.95 30.18
N PRO A 51 -10.34 2.73 29.30
CA PRO A 51 -10.18 2.88 27.85
C PRO A 51 -9.73 4.29 27.44
N GLY A 52 -10.29 5.33 28.08
CA GLY A 52 -9.94 6.72 27.77
C GLY A 52 -8.49 7.08 28.08
N ARG A 53 -7.93 6.61 29.20
CA ARG A 53 -6.50 6.85 29.53
C ARG A 53 -5.59 6.07 28.60
N GLY A 54 -5.93 4.82 28.29
CA GLY A 54 -5.16 4.02 27.34
C GLY A 54 -5.13 4.64 25.94
N ALA A 55 -6.28 5.14 25.46
CA ALA A 55 -6.38 5.84 24.19
C ALA A 55 -5.55 7.14 24.15
N LEU A 56 -5.56 7.91 25.24
CA LEU A 56 -4.82 9.17 25.32
C LEU A 56 -3.30 8.95 25.34
N ILE A 57 -2.85 7.95 26.11
CA ILE A 57 -1.42 7.59 26.19
C ILE A 57 -0.96 6.98 24.86
N GLY A 58 -1.69 6.00 24.34
CA GLY A 58 -1.36 5.35 23.08
C GLY A 58 -1.45 6.30 21.89
N GLY A 59 -2.45 7.20 21.87
CA GLY A 59 -2.61 8.22 20.85
C GLY A 59 -1.54 9.30 20.92
N GLY A 60 -1.17 9.75 22.12
CA GLY A 60 -0.10 10.72 22.31
C GLY A 60 1.26 10.15 21.88
N LEU A 61 1.60 8.94 22.32
CA LEU A 61 2.84 8.25 21.90
C LEU A 61 2.85 7.94 20.40
N GLY A 62 1.74 7.45 19.86
CA GLY A 62 1.59 7.13 18.44
C GLY A 62 1.68 8.36 17.54
N ALA A 63 1.09 9.48 17.96
CA ALA A 63 1.19 10.75 17.22
C ALA A 63 2.61 11.32 17.26
N LEU A 64 3.26 11.35 18.43
CA LEU A 64 4.64 11.81 18.55
C LEU A 64 5.60 10.93 17.75
N GLY A 65 5.48 9.62 17.85
CA GLY A 65 6.28 8.67 17.07
C GLY A 65 6.01 8.79 15.56
N GLY A 66 4.74 8.89 15.17
CA GLY A 66 4.33 9.07 13.77
C GLY A 66 4.77 10.40 13.15
N ALA A 67 4.88 11.47 13.96
CA ALA A 67 5.39 12.77 13.53
C ALA A 67 6.90 12.74 13.26
N VAL A 68 7.67 12.08 14.14
CA VAL A 68 9.13 11.93 13.98
C VAL A 68 9.45 11.04 12.77
N VAL A 69 8.76 9.91 12.63
CA VAL A 69 8.95 9.01 11.49
C VAL A 69 8.46 9.66 10.20
N GLY A 70 7.37 10.43 10.26
CA GLY A 70 6.82 11.18 9.12
C GLY A 70 7.80 12.17 8.50
N ASP A 71 8.50 12.91 9.35
CA ASP A 71 9.48 13.92 8.91
C ASP A 71 10.63 13.28 8.11
N GLN A 72 11.06 12.08 8.53
CA GLN A 72 12.08 11.31 7.84
C GLN A 72 11.57 10.73 6.50
N MET A 73 10.30 10.34 6.45
CA MET A 73 9.67 9.80 5.25
C MET A 73 9.47 10.86 4.16
N GLU A 74 9.28 12.13 4.50
CA GLU A 74 9.11 13.22 3.54
C GLU A 74 10.32 13.38 2.59
N GLY A 75 11.53 13.17 3.11
CA GLY A 75 12.76 13.15 2.30
C GLY A 75 12.89 11.93 1.39
N GLN A 76 12.24 10.82 1.74
CA GLN A 76 12.23 9.60 0.94
C GLN A 76 11.11 9.61 -0.10
N SER A 77 10.00 10.26 0.19
CA SER A 77 8.83 10.41 -0.69
C SER A 77 9.20 11.13 -1.98
N GLN A 78 9.97 12.24 -1.86
CA GLN A 78 10.49 12.96 -3.02
C GLN A 78 11.43 12.11 -3.88
N ARG A 79 12.20 11.19 -3.27
CA ARG A 79 13.06 10.26 -4.00
C ARG A 79 12.26 9.14 -4.65
N SER A 80 11.22 8.65 -3.98
CA SER A 80 10.31 7.65 -4.54
C SER A 80 9.51 8.20 -5.73
N ASP A 81 9.07 9.46 -5.68
CA ASP A 81 8.43 10.12 -6.82
C ASP A 81 9.40 10.34 -7.98
N ALA A 82 10.68 10.63 -7.69
CA ALA A 82 11.72 10.68 -8.70
C ALA A 82 11.98 9.31 -9.34
N HIS A 83 12.00 8.24 -8.54
CA HIS A 83 12.15 6.87 -9.07
C HIS A 83 10.91 6.39 -9.83
N ALA A 84 9.70 6.83 -9.46
CA ALA A 84 8.49 6.51 -10.20
C ALA A 84 8.55 7.08 -11.63
N ARG A 85 9.11 8.29 -11.78
CA ARG A 85 9.35 8.89 -13.10
C ARG A 85 10.46 8.18 -13.88
N GLU A 86 11.50 7.73 -13.18
CA GLU A 86 12.61 6.96 -13.77
C GLU A 86 12.14 5.57 -14.26
N LEU A 87 11.19 4.96 -13.56
CA LEU A 87 10.53 3.72 -13.96
C LEU A 87 9.61 3.90 -15.18
N GLU A 88 8.86 5.00 -15.29
CA GLU A 88 8.08 5.32 -16.50
C GLU A 88 8.96 5.49 -17.74
N GLU A 89 10.18 6.03 -17.57
CA GLU A 89 11.14 6.12 -18.66
C GLU A 89 11.75 4.75 -19.01
N GLN A 90 12.11 3.94 -18.00
CA GLN A 90 12.57 2.56 -18.21
C GLN A 90 11.52 1.66 -18.85
N GLU A 91 10.23 1.86 -18.56
CA GLU A 91 9.16 1.09 -19.18
C GLU A 91 9.17 1.21 -20.70
N ARG A 92 9.63 2.34 -21.26
CA ARG A 92 9.78 2.50 -22.72
C ARG A 92 10.89 1.62 -23.28
N GLU A 93 11.92 1.33 -22.50
CA GLU A 93 13.03 0.48 -22.91
C GLU A 93 12.68 -1.01 -22.74
N ILE A 94 11.99 -1.35 -21.63
CA ILE A 94 11.43 -2.69 -21.42
C ILE A 94 10.38 -3.02 -22.50
N ALA A 95 9.58 -2.03 -22.94
CA ALA A 95 8.64 -2.21 -24.05
C ALA A 95 9.33 -2.43 -25.41
N ARG A 96 10.59 -2.00 -25.58
CA ARG A 96 11.40 -2.37 -26.75
C ARG A 96 11.92 -3.80 -26.61
N GLN A 97 12.52 -4.14 -25.47
CA GLN A 97 13.05 -5.48 -25.22
C GLN A 97 11.96 -6.56 -25.27
N ARG A 98 10.76 -6.26 -24.77
CA ARG A 98 9.63 -7.19 -24.84
C ARG A 98 9.24 -7.53 -26.27
N ARG A 99 9.32 -6.60 -27.22
CA ARG A 99 9.02 -6.88 -28.64
C ARG A 99 10.03 -7.85 -29.24
N GLU A 100 11.29 -7.70 -28.88
CA GLU A 100 12.37 -8.58 -29.34
C GLU A 100 12.21 -10.00 -28.76
N LEU A 101 11.82 -10.10 -27.49
CA LEU A 101 11.46 -11.38 -26.86
C LEU A 101 10.20 -12.02 -27.48
N ASP A 102 9.20 -11.23 -27.83
CA ASP A 102 7.95 -11.72 -28.43
C ASP A 102 8.22 -12.28 -29.83
N ASP A 103 9.07 -11.63 -30.62
CA ASP A 103 9.50 -12.12 -31.94
C ASP A 103 10.34 -13.39 -31.83
N LEU A 104 11.26 -13.46 -30.86
CA LEU A 104 12.02 -14.68 -30.58
C LEU A 104 11.11 -15.81 -30.10
N GLN A 105 10.08 -15.50 -29.28
CA GLN A 105 9.09 -16.48 -28.85
C GLN A 105 8.22 -16.96 -29.99
N ARG A 106 7.76 -16.08 -30.89
CA ARG A 106 6.99 -16.47 -32.09
C ARG A 106 7.80 -17.37 -33.00
N ARG A 107 9.05 -17.00 -33.34
CA ARG A 107 9.94 -17.85 -34.14
C ARG A 107 10.15 -19.22 -33.51
N ARG A 108 10.39 -19.25 -32.20
CA ARG A 108 10.57 -20.50 -31.46
C ARG A 108 9.29 -21.33 -31.38
N SER A 109 8.13 -20.69 -31.25
CA SER A 109 6.84 -21.38 -31.22
C SER A 109 6.48 -21.96 -32.57
N ASP A 110 6.73 -21.22 -33.66
CA ASP A 110 6.53 -21.70 -35.03
C ASP A 110 7.43 -22.90 -35.33
N SER A 111 8.68 -22.86 -34.85
CA SER A 111 9.60 -24.01 -34.98
C SER A 111 9.17 -25.22 -34.13
N TYR A 112 8.55 -24.99 -32.96
CA TYR A 112 8.04 -26.06 -32.11
C TYR A 112 6.77 -26.73 -32.66
N ASP A 113 5.95 -25.99 -33.40
CA ASP A 113 4.75 -26.53 -34.03
C ASP A 113 5.08 -27.33 -35.30
N ASP A 114 6.07 -26.91 -36.09
CA ASP A 114 6.48 -27.60 -37.33
C ASP A 114 7.02 -29.02 -37.05
N ASP A 115 7.90 -29.16 -36.04
CA ASP A 115 8.39 -30.46 -35.57
C ASP A 115 7.27 -31.43 -35.13
N ARG A 116 6.12 -30.88 -34.71
CA ARG A 116 4.98 -31.66 -34.25
C ARG A 116 4.06 -32.14 -35.37
N TYR A 117 4.05 -31.44 -36.50
CA TYR A 117 3.31 -31.86 -37.69
C TYR A 117 4.02 -33.01 -38.41
N ASP A 118 5.35 -32.96 -38.49
CA ASP A 118 6.12 -34.04 -39.11
C ASP A 118 6.06 -35.33 -38.28
N ARG A 119 6.19 -35.25 -36.95
CA ARG A 119 6.12 -36.46 -36.10
C ARG A 119 4.75 -37.16 -36.15
N ARG A 120 3.65 -36.45 -36.38
CA ARG A 120 2.31 -37.06 -36.52
C ARG A 120 2.06 -37.72 -37.87
N ARG A 121 2.88 -37.45 -38.89
CA ARG A 121 2.72 -38.05 -40.22
C ARG A 121 3.35 -39.44 -40.31
N ASP A 122 4.39 -39.70 -39.52
CA ASP A 122 5.05 -41.01 -39.47
C ASP A 122 4.24 -42.08 -38.72
N ASP A 123 3.41 -41.71 -37.73
CA ASP A 123 2.58 -42.67 -36.99
C ASP A 123 1.37 -43.22 -37.78
N ARG A 124 1.22 -42.85 -39.06
CA ARG A 124 0.05 -43.23 -39.89
C ARG A 124 0.35 -44.13 -41.10
N TYR A 125 1.54 -44.69 -41.21
CA TYR A 125 1.88 -45.74 -42.19
C TYR A 125 2.34 -47.04 -41.54
#